data_AF-A0A844HUC8-F1
#
_entry.id   AF-A0A844HUC8-F1
#
_cell.length_a   1.000
_cell.length_b   1.000
_cell.length_c   1.000
_cell.angle_alpha   90.00
_cell.angle_beta   90.00
_cell.angle_gamma   90.00
#
_symmetry.space_group_name_H-M   'P 1'
#
loop_
_entity.id
_entity.type
_entity.pdbx_description
1 polymer ?
#
loop_
_entity_poly.entity_id
_entity_poly.type
_entity_poly.pdbx_seq_one_letter_code
_entity_poly.pdbx_strand_id
1 'polypeptide(L)' 'MSEENPFKVRQPAKVTDLGTAPEASDNLPSKRIISMTFNMPEDWHTRFKVEAATRGITMRQLFEDCWDSYVRERRGGRP' A
#
# COMPACT_ATOMS: atom_id res chain seq x y z
N MET A 1 33.63 47.07 -15.31
CA MET A 1 33.79 45.78 -14.62
C MET A 1 32.42 45.12 -14.65
N SER A 2 32.22 44.13 -15.51
CA SER A 2 30.96 43.41 -15.62
C SER A 2 31.10 42.12 -14.83
N GLU A 3 30.37 42.02 -13.74
CA GLU A 3 30.39 40.89 -12.82
C GLU A 3 29.66 39.70 -13.47
N GLU A 4 30.42 38.69 -13.86
CA GLU A 4 29.91 37.49 -14.51
C GLU A 4 29.21 36.60 -13.47
N ASN A 5 27.90 36.42 -13.63
CA ASN A 5 27.06 35.76 -12.63
C ASN A 5 27.36 34.24 -12.57
N PRO A 6 27.83 33.68 -11.44
CA PRO A 6 28.34 32.31 -11.34
C PRO A 6 27.24 31.22 -11.31
N PHE A 7 25.96 31.60 -11.25
CA PHE A 7 24.83 30.66 -11.14
C PHE A 7 24.15 30.32 -12.47
N LYS A 8 24.89 30.35 -13.59
CA LYS A 8 24.34 29.99 -14.90
C LYS A 8 24.09 28.47 -14.96
N VAL A 9 22.89 28.05 -14.57
CA VAL A 9 22.43 26.65 -14.58
C VAL A 9 22.45 26.14 -16.02
N ARG A 10 23.39 25.24 -16.33
CA ARG A 10 23.38 24.48 -17.58
C ARG A 10 22.23 23.48 -17.51
N GLN A 11 21.32 23.53 -18.50
CA GLN A 11 20.27 22.52 -18.63
C GLN A 11 20.90 21.12 -18.81
N PRO A 12 20.44 20.10 -18.08
CA PRO A 12 20.92 18.74 -18.31
C PRO A 12 20.41 18.22 -19.66
N ALA A 13 21.27 17.52 -20.40
CA ALA A 13 20.92 16.89 -21.67
C ALA A 13 19.76 15.90 -21.48
N LYS A 14 18.80 15.90 -22.40
CA LYS A 14 17.72 14.91 -22.44
C LYS A 14 18.32 13.54 -22.77
N VAL A 15 18.50 12.71 -21.75
CA VAL A 15 18.86 11.30 -21.93
C VAL A 15 17.62 10.57 -22.42
N THR A 16 17.49 10.46 -23.74
CA THR A 16 16.49 9.61 -24.40
C THR A 16 17.24 8.41 -24.94
N ASP A 17 17.65 7.52 -24.05
CA ASP A 17 18.08 6.17 -24.41
C ASP A 17 17.73 5.23 -23.26
N LEU A 18 16.51 4.72 -23.29
CA LEU A 18 16.09 3.55 -22.54
C LEU A 18 15.95 2.44 -23.57
N GLY A 19 17.09 1.83 -23.90
CA GLY A 19 17.14 0.58 -24.64
C GLY A 19 16.20 -0.44 -23.99
N THR A 20 15.33 -0.99 -24.85
CA THR A 20 14.62 -2.27 -24.74
C THR A 20 14.65 -2.93 -23.36
N ALA A 21 13.62 -2.66 -22.54
CA ALA A 21 13.28 -3.56 -21.44
C ALA A 21 12.74 -4.89 -22.02
N PRO A 22 13.13 -6.05 -21.46
CA PRO A 22 12.67 -7.35 -21.96
C PRO A 22 11.14 -7.49 -21.85
N GLU A 23 10.56 -8.05 -22.90
CA GLU A 23 9.15 -8.44 -22.94
C GLU A 23 8.82 -9.49 -21.86
N ALA A 24 7.55 -9.42 -21.43
CA ALA A 24 6.82 -10.39 -20.63
C ALA A 24 7.31 -10.61 -19.19
N SER A 25 6.81 -9.77 -18.29
CA SER A 25 6.43 -10.26 -16.96
C SER A 25 4.93 -10.56 -17.01
N ASP A 26 4.57 -11.80 -16.76
CA ASP A 26 3.21 -12.31 -16.61
C ASP A 26 2.24 -11.27 -16.06
N ASN A 27 1.23 -10.94 -16.86
CA ASN A 27 0.02 -10.27 -16.39
C ASN A 27 -0.71 -11.21 -15.42
N LEU A 28 -0.18 -11.37 -14.21
CA LEU A 28 -0.94 -11.85 -13.07
C LEU A 28 -2.23 -11.04 -13.05
N PRO A 29 -3.42 -11.66 -13.01
CA PRO A 29 -4.66 -10.92 -12.86
C PRO A 29 -4.57 -10.20 -11.52
N SER A 30 -4.15 -8.95 -11.58
CA SER A 30 -4.02 -8.07 -10.42
C SER A 30 -5.44 -7.88 -9.94
N LYS A 31 -5.82 -8.71 -8.97
CA LYS A 31 -7.17 -8.73 -8.43
C LYS A 31 -7.45 -7.30 -7.98
N ARG A 32 -8.48 -6.68 -8.58
CA ARG A 32 -8.84 -5.30 -8.24
C ARG A 32 -9.07 -5.21 -6.74
N ILE A 33 -8.24 -4.43 -6.06
CA ILE A 33 -8.44 -4.07 -4.67
C ILE A 33 -9.50 -2.96 -4.69
N ILE A 34 -10.62 -3.19 -4.03
CA ILE A 34 -11.69 -2.20 -3.87
C ILE A 34 -11.54 -1.61 -2.48
N SER A 35 -11.49 -0.28 -2.38
CA SER A 35 -11.49 0.42 -1.09
C SER A 35 -12.80 0.18 -0.36
N MET A 36 -12.73 -0.24 0.89
CA MET A 36 -13.89 -0.38 1.77
C MET A 36 -13.88 0.75 2.80
N THR A 37 -15.02 1.42 2.95
CA THR A 37 -15.23 2.37 4.05
C THR A 37 -15.95 1.63 5.18
N PHE A 38 -15.28 1.45 6.31
CA PHE A 38 -15.86 0.83 7.49
C PHE A 38 -16.22 1.90 8.51
N ASN A 39 -17.50 2.00 8.82
CA ASN A 39 -17.95 2.78 9.98
C ASN A 39 -17.92 1.87 11.20
N MET A 40 -17.29 2.32 12.28
CA MET A 40 -17.26 1.59 13.54
C MET A 40 -17.32 2.57 14.72
N PRO A 41 -17.82 2.15 15.90
CA PRO A 41 -17.76 2.97 17.10
C PRO A 41 -16.33 3.40 17.43
N GLU A 42 -16.15 4.60 17.96
CA GLU A 42 -14.83 5.18 18.27
C GLU A 42 -14.02 4.29 19.23
N ASP A 43 -14.66 3.77 20.28
CA ASP A 43 -14.03 2.85 21.23
C ASP A 43 -13.48 1.60 20.54
N TRP A 44 -14.23 1.07 19.57
CA TRP A 44 -13.81 -0.11 18.82
C TRP A 44 -12.63 0.22 17.92
N HIS A 45 -12.67 1.36 17.22
CA HIS A 45 -11.57 1.82 16.38
C HIS A 45 -10.28 1.98 17.18
N THR A 46 -10.38 2.58 18.37
CA THR A 46 -9.25 2.79 19.27
C THR A 46 -8.65 1.46 19.72
N ARG A 47 -9.48 0.53 20.20
CA ARG A 47 -9.02 -0.81 20.60
C ARG A 47 -8.38 -1.56 19.44
N PHE A 48 -8.95 -1.45 18.24
CA PHE A 48 -8.44 -2.10 17.04
C PHE A 48 -7.08 -1.56 16.62
N LYS A 49 -6.90 -0.23 16.72
CA LYS A 49 -5.63 0.43 16.43
C LYS A 49 -4.54 0.04 17.44
N VAL A 50 -4.86 -0.01 18.73
CA VAL A 50 -3.94 -0.44 19.78
C VAL A 50 -3.51 -1.89 19.55
N GLU A 51 -4.45 -2.78 19.27
CA GLU A 51 -4.16 -4.20 19.02
C GLU A 51 -3.22 -4.39 17.81
N ALA A 52 -3.48 -3.68 16.71
CA ALA A 52 -2.62 -3.73 15.53
C ALA A 52 -1.19 -3.25 15.86
N ALA A 53 -1.06 -2.16 16.62
CA ALA A 53 0.22 -1.63 17.06
C ALA A 53 0.97 -2.60 17.98
N THR A 54 0.28 -3.23 18.94
CA THR A 54 0.86 -4.23 19.85
C THR A 54 1.41 -5.44 19.09
N ARG A 55 0.74 -5.84 18.01
CA ARG A 55 1.19 -6.94 17.13
C ARG A 55 2.23 -6.53 16.09
N GLY A 56 2.53 -5.23 15.96
CA GLY A 56 3.42 -4.71 14.94
C GLY A 56 2.89 -4.87 13.51
N ILE A 57 1.57 -4.93 13.34
CA ILE A 57 0.91 -5.09 12.03
C ILE A 57 0.05 -3.88 11.68
N THR A 58 -0.31 -3.76 10.41
CA THR A 58 -1.25 -2.73 9.97
C THR A 58 -2.69 -3.08 10.38
N MET A 59 -3.55 -2.07 10.55
CA MET A 59 -4.99 -2.30 10.79
C MET A 59 -5.63 -3.14 9.68
N ARG A 60 -5.17 -3.00 8.43
CA ARG A 60 -5.63 -3.83 7.32
C ARG A 60 -5.33 -5.31 7.56
N GLN A 61 -4.10 -5.64 7.94
CA GLN A 61 -3.72 -7.03 8.23
C GLN A 61 -4.51 -7.60 9.40
N LEU A 62 -4.70 -6.82 10.48
CA LEU A 62 -5.53 -7.23 11.60
C LEU A 62 -6.98 -7.52 11.14
N PHE A 63 -7.51 -6.72 10.21
CA PHE A 63 -8.85 -6.94 9.65
C PHE A 63 -8.91 -8.22 8.82
N GLU A 64 -7.90 -8.48 7.98
CA GLU A 64 -7.77 -9.71 7.20
C GLU A 64 -7.71 -10.94 8.14
N ASP A 65 -6.92 -10.89 9.22
CA ASP A 65 -6.82 -11.96 10.24
C ASP A 65 -8.17 -12.22 10.95
N CYS A 66 -8.89 -11.15 11.32
CA CYS A 66 -10.22 -11.25 11.92
C CYS A 66 -11.22 -11.89 10.95
N TRP A 67 -11.16 -11.49 9.68
CA TRP A 67 -12.03 -12.05 8.63
C TRP A 67 -11.75 -13.54 8.41
N ASP A 68 -10.48 -13.93 8.29
CA ASP A 68 -10.10 -15.33 8.11
C ASP A 68 -10.51 -16.19 9.31
N SER A 69 -10.38 -15.65 10.53
CA SER A 69 -10.85 -16.32 11.75
C SER A 69 -12.36 -16.53 11.74
N TYR A 70 -13.13 -15.51 11.37
CA TYR A 70 -14.58 -15.59 11.22
C TYR A 70 -15.01 -16.59 10.15
N VAL A 71 -14.37 -16.57 8.98
CA VAL A 71 -14.64 -17.52 7.88
C VAL A 71 -14.33 -18.94 8.31
N ARG A 72 -13.22 -19.17 9.03
CA ARG A 72 -12.85 -20.48 9.57
C ARG A 72 -13.89 -20.99 10.57
N GLU A 73 -14.36 -20.14 11.47
CA GLU A 73 -15.41 -20.50 12.44
C GLU A 73 -16.73 -20.85 11.75
N ARG A 74 -17.13 -20.05 10.75
CA ARG A 74 -18.36 -20.28 9.98
C ARG A 74 -18.30 -21.52 9.09
N ARG A 75 -17.15 -21.82 8.48
CA ARG A 75 -16.94 -23.02 7.65
C ARG A 75 -16.71 -24.27 8.48
N GLY A 76 -16.16 -24.10 9.69
CA GLY A 76 -15.90 -25.19 10.63
C GLY A 76 -17.14 -25.74 11.33
N GLY A 77 -18.31 -25.12 11.13
CA GLY A 77 -19.59 -25.63 11.61
C GLY A 77 -19.69 -25.61 13.13
N ARG A 78 -20.41 -24.63 13.67
CA ARG A 78 -21.21 -24.87 14.87
C ARG A 78 -22.68 -24.69 14.47
N PRO A 79 -23.56 -25.66 14.80
CA PRO A 79 -24.99 -25.59 14.47
C PRO A 79 -25.67 -24.32 15.00
#